data_AF-A0A920JLK2-F1
#
_entry.id   AF-A0A920JLK2-F1
#
_cell.length_a   1.000
_cell.length_b   1.000
_cell.length_c   1.000
_cell.angle_alpha   90.00
_cell.angle_beta   90.00
_cell.angle_gamma   90.00
#
_symmetry.space_group_name_H-M   'P 1'
#
loop_
_entity.id
_entity.type
_entity.pdbx_description
1 polymer ?
#
loop_
_entity_poly.entity_id
_entity_poly.type
_entity_poly.pdbx_seq_one_letter_code
_entity_poly.pdbx_strand_id
1 'polypeptide(L)'
;MEVLLSRIRMRSPSVDLLIDSSYLEKIADSYAKFFYYYEGSPLLVVNAENIDPIHNDDHFEMLFSELKNVKFGKHFFNNTAAAFS
;
A
#
# COMPACT_ATOMS: atom_id res chain seq x y z
N MET A 1 -3.75 0.42 11.58
CA MET A 1 -2.57 1.08 12.18
C MET A 1 -1.54 0.06 12.66
N GLU A 2 -1.95 -0.97 13.40
CA GLU A 2 -1.06 -2.01 13.95
C GLU A 2 -0.17 -2.71 12.90
N VAL A 3 -0.74 -3.09 11.75
CA VAL A 3 0.00 -3.71 10.64
C VAL A 3 1.06 -2.77 10.03
N LEU A 4 0.80 -1.46 10.00
CA LEU A 4 1.76 -0.49 9.45
C LEU A 4 2.94 -0.30 10.42
N LEU A 5 2.64 -0.17 11.72
CA LEU A 5 3.64 -0.07 12.79
C LEU A 5 4.53 -1.31 12.84
N SER A 6 3.97 -2.52 12.74
CA SER A 6 4.75 -3.76 12.75
C SER A 6 5.72 -3.84 11.57
N ARG A 7 5.27 -3.47 10.35
CA ARG A 7 6.11 -3.42 9.15
C ARG A 7 7.23 -2.38 9.24
N ILE A 8 6.96 -1.20 9.81
CA ILE A 8 7.98 -0.14 9.99
C ILE A 8 9.05 -0.60 10.99
N ARG A 9 8.65 -1.23 12.10
CA ARG A 9 9.57 -1.79 13.10
C ARG A 9 10.47 -2.87 12.52
N MET A 10 9.93 -3.76 11.70
CA MET A 10 10.72 -4.77 10.99
C MET A 10 11.77 -4.14 10.06
N ARG A 11 11.48 -2.99 9.45
CA ARG A 11 12.39 -2.34 8.48
C ARG A 11 13.57 -1.62 9.13
N SER A 12 13.41 -1.06 10.33
CA SER A 12 14.49 -0.32 10.99
C SER A 12 14.29 -0.22 12.51
N PRO A 13 15.08 -0.93 13.32
CA PRO A 13 15.00 -0.87 14.78
C PRO A 13 15.26 0.52 15.38
N SER A 14 15.95 1.41 14.65
CA SER A 14 16.25 2.78 15.07
C SER A 14 15.08 3.77 14.92
N VAL A 15 14.00 3.37 14.26
CA VAL A 15 12.85 4.25 13.95
C VAL A 15 11.89 4.39 15.14
N ASP A 16 11.99 3.51 16.13
CA ASP A 16 11.10 3.45 17.29
C ASP A 16 11.11 4.71 18.20
N LEU A 17 12.11 5.59 18.08
CA LEU A 17 12.24 6.78 18.93
C LEU A 17 11.53 8.04 18.41
N LEU A 18 11.12 8.08 17.13
CA LEU A 18 10.59 9.31 16.49
C LEU A 18 9.22 9.13 15.84
N ILE A 19 8.76 7.88 15.66
CA ILE A 19 7.51 7.57 14.97
C ILE A 19 6.53 6.97 15.96
N ASP A 20 5.75 7.83 16.62
CA ASP A 20 4.58 7.39 17.39
C ASP A 20 3.38 7.14 16.46
N SER A 21 2.34 6.48 16.99
CA SER A 21 1.14 6.13 16.22
C SER A 21 0.41 7.35 15.68
N SER A 22 0.38 8.47 16.42
CA SER A 22 -0.28 9.71 16.01
C SER A 22 0.48 10.39 14.86
N TYR A 23 1.81 10.27 14.83
CA TYR A 23 2.62 10.74 13.71
C TYR A 23 2.35 9.92 12.44
N LEU A 24 2.25 8.60 12.56
CA LEU A 24 1.91 7.74 11.42
C LEU A 24 0.49 7.97 10.91
N GLU A 25 -0.47 8.21 11.80
CA GLU A 25 -1.84 8.59 11.41
C GLU A 25 -1.83 9.86 10.58
N LYS A 26 -1.10 10.90 11.02
CA LYS A 26 -0.98 12.16 10.25
C LYS A 26 -0.36 11.94 8.87
N ILE A 27 0.66 11.08 8.77
CA ILE A 27 1.25 10.73 7.49
C ILE A 27 0.24 9.99 6.62
N ALA A 28 -0.40 8.93 7.14
CA ALA A 28 -1.38 8.14 6.40
C ALA A 28 -2.53 9.01 5.87
N ASP A 29 -3.07 9.89 6.73
CA ASP A 29 -4.13 10.84 6.35
C ASP A 29 -3.66 11.83 5.28
N SER A 30 -2.43 12.33 5.38
CA SER A 30 -1.87 13.29 4.41
C SER A 30 -1.70 12.63 3.03
N TYR A 31 -1.20 11.40 3.00
CA TYR A 31 -1.08 10.61 1.76
C TYR A 31 -2.45 10.26 1.19
N ALA A 32 -3.41 9.84 2.02
CA ALA A 32 -4.77 9.54 1.59
C ALA A 32 -5.44 10.78 0.97
N LYS A 33 -5.33 11.94 1.61
CA LYS A 33 -5.84 13.23 1.08
C LYS A 33 -5.16 13.61 -0.23
N PHE A 34 -3.83 13.52 -0.29
CA PHE A 34 -3.09 13.86 -1.50
C PHE A 34 -3.56 13.02 -2.69
N PHE A 35 -3.60 11.69 -2.54
CA PHE A 35 -4.01 10.79 -3.61
C PHE A 35 -5.51 10.80 -3.87
N TYR A 36 -6.33 11.27 -2.93
CA TYR A 36 -7.76 11.50 -3.16
C TYR A 36 -7.98 12.54 -4.27
N TYR A 37 -7.23 13.64 -4.26
CA TYR A 37 -7.34 14.74 -5.24
C TYR A 37 -6.31 14.66 -6.38
N TYR A 38 -5.47 13.64 -6.41
CA TYR A 38 -4.45 13.50 -7.45
C TYR A 38 -5.07 13.12 -8.79
N GLU A 39 -4.80 13.93 -9.82
CA GLU A 39 -5.26 13.72 -11.20
C GLU A 39 -4.12 13.81 -12.24
N GLY A 40 -2.87 13.89 -11.80
CA GLY A 40 -1.71 14.09 -12.69
C GLY A 40 -1.34 12.86 -13.53
N SER A 41 -1.85 11.67 -13.17
CA SER A 41 -1.69 10.44 -13.91
C SER A 41 -2.77 9.43 -13.50
N PRO A 42 -2.93 8.33 -14.25
CA PRO A 42 -3.69 7.19 -13.76
C PRO A 42 -3.10 6.69 -12.43
N LEU A 43 -3.97 6.31 -11.49
CA LEU A 43 -3.59 5.90 -10.14
C LEU A 43 -4.19 4.53 -9.81
N LEU A 44 -3.33 3.59 -9.41
CA LEU A 44 -3.73 2.29 -8.87
C LEU A 44 -3.59 2.31 -7.34
N VAL A 45 -4.69 2.10 -6.62
CA VAL A 45 -4.74 1.97 -5.17
C VAL A 45 -4.87 0.49 -4.82
N VAL A 46 -3.86 -0.06 -4.16
CA VAL A 46 -3.77 -1.50 -3.85
C VAL A 46 -4.00 -1.73 -2.36
N ASN A 47 -4.88 -2.66 -2.01
CA ASN A 47 -4.92 -3.19 -0.66
C ASN A 47 -3.71 -4.11 -0.42
N ALA A 48 -2.80 -3.68 0.45
CA ALA A 48 -1.56 -4.36 0.77
C ALA A 48 -1.65 -5.37 1.94
N GLU A 49 -2.86 -5.73 2.39
CA GLU A 49 -3.08 -6.64 3.51
C GLU A 49 -2.69 -8.08 3.16
N ASN A 50 -3.12 -8.57 2.00
CA ASN A 50 -2.94 -9.96 1.55
C ASN A 50 -2.06 -10.11 0.31
N ILE A 51 -1.23 -9.11 -0.01
CA ILE A 51 -0.30 -9.18 -1.16
C ILE A 51 1.12 -8.90 -0.67
N ASP A 52 2.07 -9.66 -1.20
CA ASP A 52 3.49 -9.54 -0.89
C ASP A 52 4.32 -9.64 -2.19
N PRO A 53 4.32 -8.58 -3.02
CA PRO A 53 5.06 -8.58 -4.27
C PRO A 53 6.58 -8.48 -4.08
N ILE A 54 7.06 -8.40 -2.83
CA ILE A 54 8.50 -8.33 -2.51
C ILE A 54 9.08 -9.75 -2.41
N HIS A 55 8.30 -10.68 -1.85
CA HIS A 55 8.76 -12.06 -1.60
C HIS A 55 7.96 -13.12 -2.38
N ASN A 56 6.95 -12.74 -3.15
CA ASN A 56 6.13 -13.64 -3.95
C ASN A 56 6.00 -13.13 -5.40
N ASP A 57 6.57 -13.88 -6.34
CA ASP A 57 6.60 -13.53 -7.77
C ASP A 57 5.21 -13.56 -8.41
N ASP A 58 4.31 -14.46 -7.99
CA ASP A 58 2.94 -14.50 -8.50
C ASP A 58 2.16 -13.24 -8.10
N HIS A 59 2.40 -12.76 -6.88
CA HIS A 59 1.85 -11.49 -6.40
C HIS A 59 2.41 -10.30 -7.17
N PHE A 60 3.70 -10.33 -7.53
CA PHE A 60 4.31 -9.31 -8.37
C PHE A 60 3.68 -9.28 -9.77
N GLU A 61 3.56 -10.43 -10.44
CA GLU A 61 2.98 -10.52 -11.79
C GLU A 61 1.50 -10.12 -11.81
N MET A 62 0.74 -10.48 -10.78
CA MET A 62 -0.63 -10.03 -10.60
C MET A 62 -0.70 -8.49 -10.52
N LEU A 63 0.11 -7.88 -9.66
CA LEU A 63 0.16 -6.42 -9.52
C LEU A 63 0.60 -5.74 -10.83
N PHE A 64 1.58 -6.32 -11.53
CA PHE A 64 2.07 -5.78 -12.79
C PHE A 64 1.03 -5.84 -13.90
N SER A 65 0.26 -6.93 -13.96
CA SER A 65 -0.87 -7.08 -14.89
C SER A 65 -1.94 -6.01 -14.65
N GLU A 66 -2.32 -5.80 -13.39
CA GLU A 66 -3.28 -4.75 -13.01
C GLU A 66 -2.77 -3.36 -13.37
N LEU A 67 -1.50 -3.06 -13.09
CA LEU A 67 -0.90 -1.77 -13.40
C LEU A 67 -0.92 -1.46 -14.90
N LYS A 68 -0.76 -2.47 -15.77
CA LYS A 68 -0.90 -2.30 -17.22
C LYS A 68 -2.32 -1.91 -17.64
N ASN A 69 -3.34 -2.31 -16.89
CA ASN A 69 -4.75 -2.07 -17.22
C ASN A 69 -5.25 -0.70 -16.78
N VAL A 70 -4.55 -0.03 -15.87
CA VAL A 70 -4.91 1.32 -15.40
C VAL A 70 -4.53 2.36 -16.46
N LYS A 71 -5.54 2.85 -17.19
CA LYS A 71 -5.34 3.80 -18.31
C LYS A 71 -5.74 5.24 -17.98
N PHE A 72 -6.67 5.45 -17.06
CA PHE A 72 -7.16 6.76 -16.67
C PHE A 72 -7.78 6.71 -15.27
N GLY A 73 -7.85 7.86 -14.61
CA GLY A 73 -8.52 7.99 -13.31
C GLY A 73 -7.89 7.13 -12.22
N LYS A 74 -8.73 6.73 -11.25
CA LYS A 74 -8.33 6.01 -10.04
C LYS A 74 -8.96 4.63 -10.03
N HIS A 75 -8.12 3.60 -9.92
CA HIS A 75 -8.53 2.20 -9.86
C HIS A 75 -8.22 1.63 -8.48
N PHE A 76 -9.12 0.84 -7.93
CA PHE A 76 -8.94 0.17 -6.64
C PHE A 76 -8.78 -1.33 -6.88
N PHE A 77 -7.68 -1.89 -6.41
CA PHE A 77 -7.39 -3.31 -6.49
C PHE A 77 -7.39 -3.94 -5.10
N ASN A 78 -8.33 -4.86 -4.90
CA ASN A 78 -8.46 -5.68 -3.69
C ASN A 78 -8.19 -7.13 -4.06
N ASN A 79 -7.12 -7.71 -3.53
CA ASN A 79 -6.84 -9.13 -3.72
C ASN A 79 -7.63 -9.96 -2.69
N THR A 80 -8.84 -10.41 -3.07
CA THR A 80 -9.61 -11.40 -2.30
C THR A 80 -9.18 -12.84 -2.54
N ALA A 81 -8.35 -13.10 -3.57
CA ALA A 81 -7.90 -14.45 -3.90
C ALA A 81 -6.81 -14.98 -2.94
N ALA A 82 -5.93 -14.10 -2.43
CA ALA A 82 -4.91 -14.49 -1.44
C ALA A 82 -5.46 -14.80 -0.04
N ALA A 83 -6.75 -14.54 0.22
CA ALA A 83 -7.37 -14.90 1.50
C ALA A 83 -7.72 -16.41 1.61
N PHE A 84 -7.51 -17.20 0.54
CA PHE A 84 -7.90 -18.62 0.48
C PHE A 84 -6.83 -19.56 -0.07
N SER A 85 -5.55 -19.19 0.00
CA SER A 85 -4.42 -20.05 -0.41
C SER A 85 -3.38 -20.18 0.68
#